data_AF-A0A6A5GE45-F1
#
_entry.id   AF-A0A6A5GE45-F1
#
_cell.length_a   1.000
_cell.length_b   1.000
_cell.length_c   1.000
_cell.angle_alpha   90.00
_cell.angle_beta   90.00
_cell.angle_gamma   90.00
#
_symmetry.space_group_name_H-M   'P 1'
#
loop_
_entity.id
_entity.type
_entity.pdbx_description
1 polymer ?
#
loop_
_entity_poly.entity_id
_entity_poly.type
_entity_poly.pdbx_seq_one_letter_code
_entity_poly.pdbx_strand_id
1 'polypeptide(L)'
;MHETPEIPCQICDLPAHGNHFGAISCRACSAFFRRSIIDKSGESFKCLRGNDKCLLKSSGKFFCKKCRLKKCFEVGMDSKLIQHGRDKIKTPPSLPQTMSTLIGRPSYIIHCSPVANASKKSIVDVTYLIDKANDCFDFGPALLNKQLKILEKMRIANDFLESFESSELSKIEPSSSMTQIPVFDKQFFMHYWEVDFLKTAKWLSFLDGFQKLPRTVQIQILMTTWHLRARMDRLCRTAKLRRKMKIGENDFMIGSNSCFDLKNCKLDVSWCTDYPNEQIQFFLEGFDNWVHNEVVEQLEELNPSEIEISFMTCQFCFHYAGKRLQGYILAEMEKYLDLISDDLHQYYQEQNIKNYSERISKMMKINNRIQKVIWEKRWKTELAQKFDIFHVQFSHPEMFYDCC
;
A
#
# COMPACT_ATOMS: atom_id res chain seq x y z
N MET A 1 16.22 61.15 23.01
CA MET A 1 15.00 60.40 22.62
C MET A 1 13.91 61.41 22.36
N HIS A 2 13.62 61.72 21.10
CA HIS A 2 12.46 62.55 20.74
C HIS A 2 11.36 61.58 20.29
N GLU A 3 10.41 61.30 21.18
CA GLU A 3 9.13 60.72 20.79
C GLU A 3 8.41 61.77 19.94
N THR A 4 8.35 61.53 18.62
CA THR A 4 7.50 62.31 17.74
C THR A 4 6.07 61.82 17.96
N PRO A 5 5.08 62.71 18.18
CA PRO A 5 3.71 62.30 18.44
C PRO A 5 3.19 61.48 17.24
N GLU A 6 2.71 60.26 17.50
CA GLU A 6 2.12 59.40 16.46
C GLU A 6 0.87 60.08 15.91
N ILE A 7 0.98 60.69 14.73
CA ILE A 7 -0.14 61.36 14.07
C ILE A 7 -1.17 60.27 13.68
N PRO A 8 -2.44 60.36 14.13
CA PRO A 8 -3.43 59.34 13.82
C PRO A 8 -3.90 59.42 12.37
N CYS A 9 -4.24 58.26 11.80
CA CYS A 9 -4.84 58.15 10.48
C CYS A 9 -6.24 58.76 10.48
N GLN A 10 -6.48 59.76 9.65
CA GLN A 10 -7.76 60.48 9.59
C GLN A 10 -8.96 59.61 9.17
N ILE A 11 -8.70 58.39 8.68
CA ILE A 11 -9.72 57.42 8.28
C ILE A 11 -10.04 56.46 9.44
N CYS A 12 -9.03 55.87 10.08
CA CYS A 12 -9.22 54.74 10.98
C CYS A 12 -8.51 54.86 12.34
N ASP A 13 -7.99 56.04 12.66
CA ASP A 13 -7.37 56.43 13.93
C ASP A 13 -6.13 55.61 14.37
N LEU A 14 -5.73 54.59 13.61
CA LEU A 14 -4.46 53.89 13.76
C LEU A 14 -3.28 54.81 13.40
N PRO A 15 -2.04 54.52 13.86
CA PRO A 15 -0.87 55.34 13.54
C PRO A 15 -0.72 55.55 12.02
N ALA A 16 -0.65 56.83 11.61
CA ALA A 16 -0.47 57.20 10.22
C ALA A 16 0.98 57.00 9.79
N HIS A 17 1.18 56.85 8.48
CA HIS A 17 2.50 56.70 7.88
C HIS A 17 2.83 57.91 6.98
N GLY A 18 2.13 59.02 7.17
CA GLY A 18 2.27 60.26 6.39
C GLY A 18 1.09 60.53 5.45
N ASN A 19 1.32 61.45 4.51
CA ASN A 19 0.31 61.86 3.53
C ASN A 19 0.25 60.85 2.37
N HIS A 20 -0.93 60.30 2.14
CA HIS A 20 -1.21 59.47 0.98
C HIS A 20 -2.46 59.99 0.26
N PHE A 21 -2.29 60.33 -1.02
CA PHE A 21 -3.36 60.82 -1.89
C PHE A 21 -4.07 62.07 -1.36
N GLY A 22 -3.42 62.91 -0.56
CA GLY A 22 -4.00 64.16 -0.06
C GLY A 22 -4.42 64.14 1.41
N ALA A 23 -4.45 62.98 2.07
CA ALA A 23 -4.84 62.83 3.47
C ALA A 23 -3.79 62.11 4.32
N ILE A 24 -3.69 62.47 5.60
CA ILE A 24 -2.82 61.76 6.56
C ILE A 24 -3.44 60.40 6.88
N SER A 25 -2.76 59.32 6.49
CA SER A 25 -3.33 57.99 6.58
C SER A 25 -2.30 56.88 6.82
N CYS A 26 -2.77 55.73 7.29
CA CYS A 26 -1.94 54.53 7.41
C CYS A 26 -1.79 53.84 6.03
N ARG A 27 -0.74 53.02 5.89
CA ARG A 27 -0.46 52.26 4.65
C ARG A 27 -1.65 51.41 4.20
N ALA A 28 -2.42 50.86 5.14
CA ALA A 28 -3.58 50.03 4.83
C ALA A 28 -4.74 50.82 4.23
N CYS A 29 -5.03 52.03 4.73
CA CYS A 29 -6.06 52.91 4.16
C CYS A 29 -5.64 53.43 2.79
N SER A 30 -4.38 53.81 2.64
CA SER A 30 -3.78 54.17 1.34
C SER A 30 -3.93 53.04 0.30
N ALA A 31 -3.52 51.83 0.64
CA ALA A 31 -3.64 50.68 -0.26
C ALA A 31 -5.11 50.29 -0.55
N PHE A 32 -6.01 50.46 0.42
CA PHE A 32 -7.44 50.26 0.23
C PHE A 32 -8.02 51.27 -0.77
N PHE A 33 -7.74 52.56 -0.59
CA PHE A 33 -8.21 53.62 -1.50
C PHE A 33 -7.68 53.37 -2.92
N ARG A 34 -6.38 53.14 -3.08
CA ARG A 34 -5.75 52.87 -4.38
C ARG A 34 -6.40 51.71 -5.14
N ARG A 35 -6.61 50.55 -4.49
CA ARG A 35 -7.28 49.39 -5.12
C ARG A 35 -8.75 49.65 -5.45
N SER A 36 -9.44 50.39 -4.58
CA SER A 36 -10.85 50.72 -4.79
C SER A 36 -11.07 51.55 -6.05
N ILE A 37 -10.12 52.45 -6.36
CA ILE A 37 -10.15 53.28 -7.57
C ILE A 37 -9.60 52.54 -8.79
N ILE A 38 -8.40 51.95 -8.70
CA ILE A 38 -7.73 51.31 -9.86
C ILE A 38 -8.53 50.12 -10.39
N ASP A 39 -9.00 49.23 -9.49
CA ASP A 39 -9.73 48.03 -9.90
C ASP A 39 -11.22 48.33 -10.19
N LYS A 40 -11.63 49.61 -10.13
CA LYS A 40 -13.04 50.08 -10.14
C LYS A 40 -13.96 49.38 -9.13
N SER A 41 -13.38 48.62 -8.19
CA SER A 41 -14.14 47.84 -7.21
C SER A 41 -14.96 48.72 -6.26
N GLY A 42 -14.57 49.99 -6.08
CA GLY A 42 -15.28 50.98 -5.29
C GLY A 42 -16.72 51.21 -5.72
N GLU A 43 -17.00 51.19 -7.03
CA GLU A 43 -18.35 51.40 -7.59
C GLU A 43 -19.30 50.24 -7.20
N SER A 44 -18.75 49.05 -6.98
CA SER A 44 -19.52 47.86 -6.61
C SER A 44 -19.79 47.74 -5.11
N PHE A 45 -19.17 48.58 -4.26
CA PHE A 45 -19.32 48.46 -2.82
C PHE A 45 -20.72 48.85 -2.36
N LYS A 46 -21.45 47.88 -1.78
CA LYS A 46 -22.75 48.10 -1.14
C LYS A 46 -22.60 48.08 0.38
N CYS A 47 -23.30 48.98 1.06
CA CYS A 47 -23.38 48.93 2.52
C CYS A 47 -24.42 47.88 2.91
N LEU A 48 -24.00 46.80 3.56
CA LEU A 48 -24.90 45.73 4.00
C LEU A 48 -25.93 46.18 5.05
N ARG A 49 -25.68 47.29 5.76
CA ARG A 49 -26.63 47.88 6.71
C ARG A 49 -27.61 48.86 6.07
N GLY A 50 -27.47 49.16 4.77
CA GLY A 50 -28.37 50.02 4.00
C GLY A 50 -28.35 51.53 4.32
N ASN A 51 -27.79 51.95 5.46
CA ASN A 51 -27.86 53.33 5.94
C ASN A 51 -26.62 54.20 5.64
N ASP A 52 -25.59 53.64 5.00
CA ASP A 52 -24.31 54.30 4.67
C ASP A 52 -23.60 55.05 5.83
N LYS A 53 -23.93 54.72 7.08
CA LYS A 53 -23.43 55.36 8.30
C LYS A 53 -22.71 54.39 9.24
N CYS A 54 -22.07 53.35 8.68
CA CYS A 54 -21.29 52.39 9.47
C CYS A 54 -20.09 53.09 10.13
N LEU A 55 -20.06 53.11 11.46
CA LEU A 55 -18.96 53.66 12.25
C LEU A 55 -17.76 52.71 12.27
N LEU A 56 -16.57 53.29 12.47
CA LEU A 56 -15.34 52.56 12.76
C LEU A 56 -15.50 51.83 14.11
N LYS A 57 -14.99 50.59 14.24
CA LYS A 57 -14.83 49.99 15.58
C LYS A 57 -13.63 50.62 16.29
N SER A 58 -13.66 50.57 17.62
CA SER A 58 -12.58 51.00 18.53
C SER A 58 -11.21 50.36 18.26
N SER A 59 -11.14 49.32 17.41
CA SER A 59 -9.91 48.62 17.02
C SER A 59 -9.30 49.09 15.68
N GLY A 60 -9.76 50.21 15.12
CA GLY A 60 -9.21 50.74 13.87
C GLY A 60 -9.65 50.01 12.59
N LYS A 61 -10.61 49.07 12.69
CA LYS A 61 -11.11 48.27 11.56
C LYS A 61 -12.47 48.77 11.07
N PHE A 62 -12.56 49.08 9.77
CA PHE A 62 -13.82 49.25 9.05
C PHE A 62 -14.32 47.92 8.48
N PHE A 63 -15.54 47.52 8.86
CA PHE A 63 -16.21 46.35 8.27
C PHE A 63 -16.92 46.67 6.95
N CYS A 64 -17.37 47.91 6.77
CA CYS A 64 -18.08 48.33 5.56
C CYS A 64 -17.11 48.99 4.57
N LYS A 65 -16.81 48.31 3.46
CA LYS A 65 -15.95 48.85 2.40
C LYS A 65 -16.53 50.13 1.78
N LYS A 66 -17.86 50.22 1.62
CA LYS A 66 -18.54 51.42 1.10
C LYS A 66 -18.33 52.63 2.01
N CYS A 67 -18.62 52.51 3.30
CA CYS A 67 -18.44 53.60 4.27
C CYS A 67 -16.95 53.97 4.46
N ARG A 68 -16.04 52.98 4.41
CA ARG A 68 -14.60 53.26 4.44
C ARG A 68 -14.15 54.08 3.23
N LEU A 69 -14.59 53.71 2.02
CA LEU A 69 -14.26 54.45 0.80
C LEU A 69 -14.85 55.86 0.82
N LYS A 70 -16.11 56.00 1.28
CA LYS A 70 -16.74 57.30 1.50
C LYS A 70 -15.90 58.16 2.46
N LYS A 71 -15.48 57.60 3.60
CA LYS A 71 -14.62 58.32 4.57
C LYS A 71 -13.28 58.73 3.97
N CYS A 72 -12.67 57.91 3.11
CA CYS A 72 -11.43 58.28 2.40
C CYS A 72 -11.61 59.57 1.59
N PHE A 73 -12.71 59.69 0.83
CA PHE A 73 -13.01 60.92 0.09
C PHE A 73 -13.35 62.10 1.01
N GLU A 74 -14.12 61.87 2.08
CA GLU A 74 -14.49 62.92 3.05
C GLU A 74 -13.28 63.56 3.73
N VAL A 75 -12.20 62.79 3.96
CA VAL A 75 -10.95 63.33 4.55
C VAL A 75 -10.00 63.92 3.51
N GLY A 76 -10.39 63.98 2.23
CA GLY A 76 -9.62 64.63 1.17
C GLY A 76 -8.70 63.72 0.37
N MET A 77 -8.91 62.39 0.37
CA MET A 77 -8.18 61.55 -0.58
C MET A 77 -8.66 61.80 -2.02
N ASP A 78 -7.75 62.18 -2.90
CA ASP A 78 -8.03 62.45 -4.32
C ASP A 78 -7.55 61.30 -5.21
N SER A 79 -8.50 60.73 -5.97
CA SER A 79 -8.24 59.72 -6.99
C SER A 79 -7.24 60.17 -8.08
N LYS A 80 -7.16 61.47 -8.38
CA LYS A 80 -6.25 62.03 -9.39
C LYS A 80 -4.78 61.92 -9.00
N LEU A 81 -4.49 61.79 -7.70
CA LEU A 81 -3.14 61.60 -7.18
C LEU A 81 -2.66 60.14 -7.28
N ILE A 82 -3.51 59.24 -7.80
CA ILE A 82 -3.14 57.85 -8.07
C ILE A 82 -2.45 57.79 -9.43
N GLN A 83 -1.17 57.38 -9.41
CA GLN A 83 -0.44 57.09 -10.63
C GLN A 83 -0.95 55.79 -11.29
N HIS A 84 -1.40 55.89 -12.54
CA HIS A 84 -1.75 54.75 -13.39
C HIS A 84 -0.54 54.30 -14.21
N GLY A 85 -0.44 53.00 -14.50
CA GLY A 85 0.57 52.49 -15.45
C GLY A 85 2.01 52.45 -14.93
N ARG A 86 2.24 52.14 -13.65
CA ARG A 86 3.59 51.72 -13.23
C ARG A 86 3.92 50.41 -13.91
N ASP A 87 5.10 50.34 -14.52
CA ASP A 87 5.64 49.08 -15.01
C ASP A 87 5.59 48.04 -13.88
N LYS A 88 5.05 46.86 -14.19
CA LYS A 88 5.28 45.69 -13.34
C LYS A 88 6.79 45.58 -13.17
N ILE A 89 7.28 45.41 -11.94
CA ILE A 89 8.69 45.05 -11.72
C ILE A 89 8.99 43.95 -12.73
N LYS A 90 9.95 44.20 -13.64
CA LYS A 90 10.26 43.35 -14.79
C LYS A 90 10.41 41.92 -14.28
N THR A 91 9.34 41.15 -14.42
CA THR A 91 9.41 39.70 -14.28
C THR A 91 10.04 39.25 -15.60
N PRO A 92 11.07 38.39 -15.55
CA PRO A 92 11.70 37.93 -16.78
C PRO A 92 10.62 37.39 -17.74
N PRO A 93 10.72 37.67 -19.06
CA PRO A 93 9.68 37.36 -20.03
C PRO A 93 9.35 35.86 -20.13
N SER A 94 10.22 35.00 -19.61
CA SER A 94 9.97 33.58 -19.39
C SER A 94 9.53 33.34 -17.94
N LEU A 95 8.37 32.70 -17.75
CA LEU A 95 8.14 31.89 -16.56
C LEU A 95 9.40 31.02 -16.34
N PRO A 96 9.97 30.95 -15.12
CA PRO A 96 11.08 30.05 -14.88
C PRO A 96 10.66 28.66 -15.36
N GLN A 97 11.39 28.12 -16.35
CA GLN A 97 11.12 26.79 -16.87
C GLN A 97 11.26 25.84 -15.70
N THR A 98 10.12 25.40 -15.16
CA THR A 98 10.14 24.29 -14.23
C THR A 98 10.69 23.09 -14.97
N MET A 99 11.36 22.18 -14.27
CA MET A 99 11.79 20.90 -14.85
C MET A 99 10.62 20.22 -15.59
N SER A 100 9.40 20.38 -15.10
CA SER A 100 8.21 19.86 -15.74
C SER A 100 7.91 20.48 -17.11
N THR A 101 8.03 21.81 -17.23
CA THR A 101 7.85 22.52 -18.50
C THR A 101 8.97 22.23 -19.48
N LEU A 102 10.22 22.12 -19.00
CA LEU A 102 11.39 21.86 -19.83
C LEU A 102 11.33 20.46 -20.48
N ILE A 103 10.88 19.47 -19.72
CA ILE A 103 10.85 18.07 -20.14
C ILE A 103 9.47 17.70 -20.75
N GLY A 104 8.49 18.61 -20.69
CA GLY A 104 7.13 18.37 -21.16
C GLY A 104 6.37 17.31 -20.35
N ARG A 105 6.78 17.08 -19.09
CA ARG A 105 6.24 16.01 -18.22
C ARG A 105 5.98 16.52 -16.81
N PRO A 106 4.92 16.09 -16.11
CA PRO A 106 4.73 16.44 -14.71
C PRO A 106 5.93 16.05 -13.84
N SER A 107 6.24 16.85 -12.80
CA SER A 107 7.41 16.67 -11.96
C SER A 107 7.56 15.26 -11.34
N TYR A 108 6.43 14.60 -11.07
CA TYR A 108 6.40 13.25 -10.50
C TYR A 108 6.69 12.11 -11.50
N ILE A 109 6.81 12.40 -12.82
CA ILE A 109 7.14 11.39 -13.86
C ILE A 109 8.57 11.59 -14.41
N ILE A 110 9.24 12.68 -14.04
CA ILE A 110 10.57 13.04 -14.58
C ILE A 110 11.62 11.96 -14.23
N HIS A 111 11.48 11.34 -13.07
CA HIS A 111 12.38 10.27 -12.62
C HIS A 111 12.11 8.92 -13.31
N CYS A 112 10.98 8.75 -14.00
CA CYS A 112 10.66 7.55 -14.77
C CYS A 112 11.21 7.61 -16.21
N SER A 113 12.21 8.48 -16.48
CA SER A 113 12.89 8.41 -17.77
C SER A 113 13.64 7.09 -17.84
N PRO A 114 13.51 6.31 -18.93
CA PRO A 114 14.52 5.32 -19.23
C PRO A 114 15.82 6.10 -19.38
N VAL A 115 16.85 5.70 -18.63
CA VAL A 115 18.21 6.15 -18.90
C VAL A 115 18.49 5.78 -20.37
N ALA A 116 19.32 6.55 -21.07
CA ALA A 116 19.67 6.27 -22.48
C ALA A 116 20.23 4.83 -22.71
N ASN A 117 20.49 4.08 -21.63
CA ASN A 117 20.88 2.68 -21.56
C ASN A 117 19.86 1.81 -20.78
N ALA A 118 18.56 1.95 -21.03
CA ALA A 118 17.56 1.08 -20.38
C ALA A 118 17.89 -0.40 -20.65
N SER A 119 17.98 -1.20 -19.59
CA SER A 119 18.30 -2.62 -19.68
C SER A 119 17.27 -3.33 -20.56
N LYS A 120 17.74 -4.22 -21.45
CA LYS A 120 16.84 -5.04 -22.27
C LYS A 120 15.98 -5.91 -21.37
N LYS A 121 14.70 -6.08 -21.72
CA LYS A 121 13.79 -6.96 -20.99
C LYS A 121 14.40 -8.36 -20.91
N SER A 122 14.63 -8.85 -19.69
CA SER A 122 15.14 -10.18 -19.40
C SER A 122 13.98 -11.12 -19.10
N ILE A 123 14.04 -12.34 -19.63
CA ILE A 123 13.02 -13.35 -19.39
C ILE A 123 13.54 -14.32 -18.33
N VAL A 124 12.78 -14.48 -17.26
CA VAL A 124 12.94 -15.54 -16.27
C VAL A 124 12.05 -16.69 -16.70
N ASP A 125 12.68 -17.77 -17.14
CA ASP A 125 11.96 -19.00 -17.48
C ASP A 125 11.60 -19.77 -16.20
N VAL A 126 10.32 -20.07 -16.06
CA VAL A 126 9.70 -20.80 -14.94
C VAL A 126 8.86 -21.97 -15.47
N THR A 127 8.98 -22.30 -16.76
CA THR A 127 8.25 -23.41 -17.38
C THR A 127 8.57 -24.74 -16.68
N TYR A 128 9.81 -24.91 -16.24
CA TYR A 128 10.24 -26.07 -15.47
C TYR A 128 9.45 -26.30 -14.17
N LEU A 129 8.86 -25.25 -13.57
CA LEU A 129 8.02 -25.39 -12.38
C LEU A 129 6.69 -26.07 -12.72
N ILE A 130 6.14 -25.82 -13.90
CA ILE A 130 4.92 -26.50 -14.38
C ILE A 130 5.20 -27.98 -14.57
N ASP A 131 6.34 -28.34 -15.16
CA ASP A 131 6.76 -29.74 -15.34
C ASP A 131 6.91 -30.45 -13.99
N LYS A 132 7.66 -29.85 -13.05
CA LYS A 132 7.82 -30.39 -11.69
C LYS A 132 6.50 -30.48 -10.93
N ALA A 133 5.56 -29.57 -11.16
CA ALA A 133 4.23 -29.62 -10.55
C ALA A 133 3.38 -30.76 -11.14
N ASN A 134 3.48 -31.02 -12.45
CA ASN A 134 2.84 -32.18 -13.07
C ASN A 134 3.34 -33.48 -12.43
N ASP A 135 4.66 -33.61 -12.25
CA ASP A 135 5.24 -34.76 -11.53
C ASP A 135 4.69 -34.89 -10.11
N CYS A 136 4.56 -33.78 -9.37
CA CYS A 136 3.98 -33.79 -8.04
C CYS A 136 2.52 -34.29 -8.01
N PHE A 137 1.76 -34.02 -9.07
CA PHE A 137 0.38 -34.47 -9.16
C PHE A 137 0.23 -35.91 -9.67
N ASP A 138 1.14 -36.37 -10.53
CA ASP A 138 1.16 -37.73 -11.04
C ASP A 138 1.67 -38.72 -9.97
N PHE A 139 2.68 -38.31 -9.20
CA PHE A 139 3.31 -39.09 -8.12
C PHE A 139 2.97 -38.58 -6.72
N GLY A 140 1.82 -37.90 -6.57
CA GLY A 140 1.35 -37.41 -5.28
C GLY A 140 1.35 -38.54 -4.24
N PRO A 141 1.54 -38.23 -2.93
CA PRO A 141 1.75 -39.24 -1.91
C PRO A 141 0.61 -40.25 -1.95
N ALA A 142 0.95 -41.45 -2.44
CA ALA A 142 0.07 -42.59 -2.29
C ALA A 142 -0.14 -42.77 -0.79
N LEU A 143 -1.40 -42.89 -0.38
CA LEU A 143 -1.82 -43.19 0.99
C LEU A 143 -1.89 -42.00 1.94
N LEU A 144 -3.09 -41.42 2.02
CA LEU A 144 -3.71 -41.17 3.32
C LEU A 144 -5.05 -41.89 3.36
N ASN A 145 -5.29 -42.61 4.46
CA ASN A 145 -6.44 -43.45 4.71
C ASN A 145 -7.74 -42.77 4.22
N LYS A 146 -8.57 -43.49 3.43
CA LYS A 146 -9.87 -42.98 2.92
C LYS A 146 -10.80 -42.48 4.04
N GLN A 147 -10.48 -42.79 5.29
CA GLN A 147 -11.26 -42.46 6.49
C GLN A 147 -10.93 -41.11 7.12
N LEU A 148 -9.82 -40.46 6.77
CA LEU A 148 -9.48 -39.17 7.37
C LEU A 148 -10.31 -38.04 6.75
N LYS A 149 -10.73 -37.11 7.60
CA LYS A 149 -11.41 -35.88 7.17
C LYS A 149 -10.43 -34.94 6.48
N ILE A 150 -10.96 -33.98 5.72
CA ILE A 150 -10.16 -33.12 4.83
C ILE A 150 -9.15 -32.28 5.61
N LEU A 151 -9.54 -31.64 6.72
CA LEU A 151 -8.67 -30.78 7.52
C LEU A 151 -7.55 -31.56 8.20
N GLU A 152 -7.81 -32.79 8.65
CA GLU A 152 -6.75 -33.66 9.18
C GLU A 152 -5.74 -34.06 8.10
N LYS A 153 -6.20 -34.34 6.87
CA LYS A 153 -5.30 -34.57 5.73
C LYS A 153 -4.45 -33.34 5.44
N MET A 154 -5.05 -32.15 5.46
CA MET A 154 -4.31 -30.90 5.23
C MET A 154 -3.32 -30.59 6.36
N ARG A 155 -3.65 -30.92 7.60
CA ARG A 155 -2.74 -30.85 8.74
C ARG A 155 -1.52 -31.75 8.53
N ILE A 156 -1.76 -33.02 8.19
CA ILE A 156 -0.67 -33.97 7.88
C ILE A 156 0.15 -33.52 6.68
N ALA A 157 -0.49 -32.95 5.66
CA ALA A 157 0.21 -32.38 4.51
C ALA A 157 1.16 -31.26 4.94
N ASN A 158 0.73 -30.38 5.85
CA ASN A 158 1.59 -29.32 6.37
C ASN A 158 2.77 -29.89 7.16
N ASP A 159 2.55 -30.85 8.07
CA ASP A 159 3.61 -31.53 8.84
C ASP A 159 4.64 -32.22 7.91
N PHE A 160 4.16 -32.89 6.86
CA PHE A 160 5.00 -33.54 5.86
C PHE A 160 5.88 -32.53 5.10
N LEU A 161 5.32 -31.37 4.75
CA LEU A 161 6.02 -30.34 3.99
C LEU A 161 7.05 -29.59 4.83
N GLU A 162 6.83 -29.43 6.14
CA GLU A 162 7.85 -28.96 7.08
C GLU A 162 9.02 -29.94 7.20
N SER A 163 8.70 -31.25 7.27
CA SER A 163 9.70 -32.31 7.35
C SER A 163 10.55 -32.39 6.08
N PHE A 164 9.94 -32.18 4.91
CA PHE A 164 10.65 -32.13 3.63
C PHE A 164 11.62 -30.93 3.56
N GLU A 165 11.20 -29.77 4.05
CA GLU A 165 12.05 -28.57 4.09
C GLU A 165 13.26 -28.74 5.01
N SER A 166 13.06 -29.28 6.22
CA SER A 166 14.15 -29.55 7.16
C SER A 166 15.12 -30.63 6.66
N SER A 167 14.63 -31.65 5.96
CA SER A 167 15.44 -32.67 5.26
C SER A 167 16.35 -32.07 4.19
N GLU A 168 15.81 -31.25 3.28
CA GLU A 168 16.60 -30.63 2.19
C GLU A 168 17.62 -29.61 2.74
N LEU A 169 17.28 -28.87 3.80
CA LEU A 169 18.19 -27.91 4.44
C LEU A 169 19.31 -28.59 5.25
N SER A 170 19.03 -29.73 5.91
CA SER A 170 20.02 -30.49 6.67
C SER A 170 21.18 -31.05 5.81
N LYS A 171 21.01 -31.12 4.49
CA LYS A 171 22.09 -31.48 3.55
C LYS A 171 23.07 -30.33 3.31
N ILE A 172 22.70 -29.08 3.65
CA ILE A 172 23.45 -27.87 3.35
C ILE A 172 24.08 -27.28 4.62
N GLU A 173 23.37 -27.25 5.76
CA GLU A 173 23.93 -26.86 7.06
C GLU A 173 23.30 -27.68 8.22
N PRO A 174 24.10 -28.36 9.06
CA PRO A 174 23.60 -29.17 10.17
C PRO A 174 23.34 -28.36 11.46
N SER A 175 23.13 -27.04 11.37
CA SER A 175 22.98 -26.18 12.54
C SER A 175 21.50 -26.08 12.94
N SER A 176 21.20 -26.45 14.18
CA SER A 176 19.90 -26.26 14.84
C SER A 176 19.57 -24.80 15.17
N SER A 177 20.32 -23.84 14.60
CA SER A 177 20.22 -22.41 14.87
C SER A 177 19.43 -21.72 13.77
N MET A 178 18.63 -20.72 14.15
CA MET A 178 17.89 -19.88 13.21
C MET A 178 18.85 -19.10 12.31
N THR A 179 18.72 -19.23 10.99
CA THR A 179 19.54 -18.50 10.01
C THR A 179 18.84 -17.21 9.61
N GLN A 180 19.49 -16.08 9.85
CA GLN A 180 19.02 -14.75 9.45
C GLN A 180 19.46 -14.45 8.01
N ILE A 181 18.50 -14.11 7.14
CA ILE A 181 18.74 -13.79 5.74
C ILE A 181 18.95 -12.28 5.60
N PRO A 182 20.17 -11.81 5.29
CA PRO A 182 20.50 -10.38 5.31
C PRO A 182 20.11 -9.64 4.02
N VAL A 183 20.05 -10.36 2.89
CA VAL A 183 19.82 -9.78 1.56
C VAL A 183 18.86 -10.65 0.76
N PHE A 184 17.85 -10.04 0.14
CA PHE A 184 16.98 -10.69 -0.82
C PHE A 184 17.44 -10.33 -2.23
N ASP A 185 18.17 -11.24 -2.84
CA ASP A 185 18.65 -11.12 -4.21
C ASP A 185 17.83 -12.02 -5.16
N LYS A 186 18.24 -12.06 -6.43
CA LYS A 186 17.62 -12.93 -7.42
C LYS A 186 17.59 -14.40 -7.00
N GLN A 187 18.68 -14.92 -6.43
CA GLN A 187 18.79 -16.33 -6.09
C GLN A 187 17.82 -16.70 -4.96
N PHE A 188 17.69 -15.82 -3.97
CA PHE A 188 16.70 -15.91 -2.92
C PHE A 188 15.28 -16.05 -3.48
N PHE A 189 14.86 -15.13 -4.36
CA PHE A 189 13.51 -15.17 -4.93
C PHE A 189 13.27 -16.44 -5.75
N MET A 190 14.21 -16.82 -6.63
CA MET A 190 14.06 -18.03 -7.45
C MET A 190 13.93 -19.29 -6.58
N HIS A 191 14.75 -19.41 -5.54
CA HIS A 191 14.71 -20.56 -4.63
C HIS A 191 13.36 -20.65 -3.90
N TYR A 192 12.91 -19.57 -3.26
CA TYR A 192 11.68 -19.61 -2.48
C TYR A 192 10.42 -19.68 -3.35
N TRP A 193 10.42 -19.11 -4.56
CA TRP A 193 9.32 -19.33 -5.51
C TRP A 193 9.21 -20.79 -5.90
N GLU A 194 10.33 -21.45 -6.21
CA GLU A 194 10.32 -22.88 -6.52
C GLU A 194 9.83 -23.72 -5.33
N VAL A 195 10.37 -23.47 -4.13
CA VAL A 195 9.98 -24.19 -2.92
C VAL A 195 8.49 -24.00 -2.62
N ASP A 196 8.00 -22.77 -2.62
CA ASP A 196 6.61 -22.46 -2.30
C ASP A 196 5.63 -23.04 -3.34
N PHE A 197 6.00 -22.95 -4.62
CA PHE A 197 5.21 -23.49 -5.73
C PHE A 197 5.09 -25.02 -5.62
N LEU A 198 6.21 -25.72 -5.43
CA LEU A 198 6.22 -27.18 -5.33
C LEU A 198 5.60 -27.68 -4.03
N LYS A 199 5.81 -27.00 -2.90
CA LYS A 199 5.11 -27.31 -1.65
C LYS A 199 3.60 -27.17 -1.83
N THR A 200 3.14 -26.18 -2.58
CA THR A 200 1.70 -25.99 -2.85
C THR A 200 1.16 -27.07 -3.80
N ALA A 201 1.91 -27.45 -4.84
CA ALA A 201 1.53 -28.55 -5.73
C ALA A 201 1.36 -29.86 -4.94
N LYS A 202 2.35 -30.19 -4.09
CA LYS A 202 2.27 -31.33 -3.17
C LYS A 202 1.08 -31.19 -2.22
N TRP A 203 0.88 -30.04 -1.57
CA TRP A 203 -0.24 -29.81 -0.66
C TRP A 203 -1.61 -30.03 -1.33
N LEU A 204 -1.82 -29.51 -2.54
CA LEU A 204 -3.05 -29.71 -3.31
C LEU A 204 -3.28 -31.19 -3.66
N SER A 205 -2.21 -31.97 -3.86
CA SER A 205 -2.32 -33.41 -4.15
C SER A 205 -2.91 -34.24 -3.00
N PHE A 206 -2.93 -33.72 -1.77
CA PHE A 206 -3.58 -34.37 -0.61
C PHE A 206 -5.10 -34.19 -0.59
N LEU A 207 -5.66 -33.29 -1.41
CA LEU A 207 -7.09 -33.03 -1.44
C LEU A 207 -7.83 -34.15 -2.18
N ASP A 208 -8.87 -34.68 -1.52
CA ASP A 208 -9.72 -35.70 -2.11
C ASP A 208 -10.38 -35.18 -3.39
N GLY A 209 -10.30 -35.97 -4.45
CA GLY A 209 -10.91 -35.63 -5.74
C GLY A 209 -10.15 -34.58 -6.56
N PHE A 210 -9.10 -33.92 -6.04
CA PHE A 210 -8.35 -32.92 -6.79
C PHE A 210 -7.67 -33.52 -8.02
N GLN A 211 -7.16 -34.75 -7.90
CA GLN A 211 -6.60 -35.53 -9.01
C GLN A 211 -7.61 -35.80 -10.15
N LYS A 212 -8.93 -35.76 -9.88
CA LYS A 212 -9.97 -35.97 -10.89
C LYS A 212 -10.22 -34.73 -11.74
N LEU A 213 -9.77 -33.56 -11.29
CA LEU A 213 -9.93 -32.33 -12.04
C LEU A 213 -9.07 -32.38 -13.31
N PRO A 214 -9.47 -31.72 -14.41
CA PRO A 214 -8.62 -31.59 -15.59
C PRO A 214 -7.25 -31.01 -15.23
N ARG A 215 -6.18 -31.54 -15.81
CA ARG A 215 -4.79 -31.09 -15.51
C ARG A 215 -4.61 -29.58 -15.68
N THR A 216 -5.25 -29.00 -16.69
CA THR A 216 -5.27 -27.55 -16.94
C THR A 216 -5.87 -26.77 -15.76
N VAL A 217 -6.96 -27.26 -15.19
CA VAL A 217 -7.62 -26.66 -14.01
C VAL A 217 -6.74 -26.78 -12.78
N GLN A 218 -6.10 -27.94 -12.56
CA GLN A 218 -5.18 -28.14 -11.43
C GLN A 218 -4.03 -27.11 -11.45
N ILE A 219 -3.43 -26.88 -12.62
CA ILE A 219 -2.34 -25.92 -12.80
C ILE A 219 -2.84 -24.47 -12.62
N GLN A 220 -4.03 -24.13 -13.13
CA GLN A 220 -4.62 -22.80 -12.90
C GLN A 220 -4.87 -22.51 -11.41
N ILE A 221 -5.36 -23.49 -10.66
CA ILE A 221 -5.55 -23.38 -9.20
C ILE A 221 -4.20 -23.20 -8.52
N LEU A 222 -3.19 -24.00 -8.88
CA LEU A 222 -1.85 -23.91 -8.32
C LEU A 222 -1.22 -22.52 -8.53
N MET A 223 -1.22 -22.01 -9.78
CA MET A 223 -0.70 -20.69 -10.12
C MET A 223 -1.40 -19.55 -9.36
N THR A 224 -2.66 -19.76 -8.98
CA THR A 224 -3.45 -18.78 -8.24
C THR A 224 -3.25 -18.86 -6.72
N THR A 225 -2.81 -19.99 -6.18
CA THR A 225 -2.88 -20.25 -4.72
C THR A 225 -1.53 -20.36 -4.02
N TRP A 226 -0.44 -20.63 -4.75
CA TRP A 226 0.88 -20.89 -4.14
C TRP A 226 1.37 -19.75 -3.23
N HIS A 227 1.26 -18.50 -3.69
CA HIS A 227 1.69 -17.32 -2.94
C HIS A 227 0.79 -17.03 -1.73
N LEU A 228 -0.49 -17.39 -1.82
CA LEU A 228 -1.46 -17.26 -0.72
C LEU A 228 -1.12 -18.22 0.41
N ARG A 229 -0.88 -19.49 0.05
CA ARG A 229 -0.47 -20.54 0.99
C ARG A 229 0.86 -20.21 1.66
N ALA A 230 1.87 -19.83 0.87
CA ALA A 230 3.18 -19.45 1.39
C ALA A 230 3.09 -18.27 2.37
N ARG A 231 2.26 -17.27 2.06
CA ARG A 231 2.04 -16.13 2.94
C ARG A 231 1.35 -16.53 4.26
N MET A 232 0.31 -17.37 4.20
CA MET A 232 -0.36 -17.88 5.39
C MET A 232 0.59 -18.69 6.27
N ASP A 233 1.38 -19.60 5.69
CA ASP A 233 2.35 -20.41 6.42
C ASP A 233 3.35 -19.52 7.18
N ARG A 234 3.96 -18.54 6.49
CA ARG A 234 4.93 -17.62 7.09
C ARG A 234 4.33 -16.77 8.21
N LEU A 235 3.11 -16.26 8.04
CA LEU A 235 2.41 -15.48 9.06
C LEU A 235 2.11 -16.32 10.30
N CYS A 236 1.53 -17.51 10.11
CA CYS A 236 1.22 -18.43 11.21
C CYS A 236 2.48 -18.92 11.92
N ARG A 237 3.54 -19.25 11.18
CA ARG A 237 4.84 -19.67 11.72
C ARG A 237 5.50 -18.56 12.54
N THR A 238 5.50 -17.34 12.03
CA THR A 238 6.02 -16.15 12.73
C THR A 238 5.27 -15.93 14.04
N ALA A 239 3.92 -15.89 14.02
CA ALA A 239 3.10 -15.73 15.21
C ALA A 239 3.35 -16.83 16.27
N LYS A 240 3.42 -18.08 15.82
CA LYS A 240 3.69 -19.25 16.70
C LYS A 240 5.05 -19.16 17.38
N LEU A 241 6.09 -18.72 16.67
CA LEU A 241 7.45 -18.61 17.21
C LEU A 241 7.65 -17.35 18.07
N ARG A 242 7.06 -16.21 17.70
CA ARG A 242 7.12 -14.97 18.47
C ARG A 242 6.43 -15.13 19.83
N ARG A 243 5.26 -15.79 19.87
CA ARG A 243 4.59 -16.16 21.13
C ARG A 243 5.43 -17.07 22.02
N LYS A 244 6.24 -17.95 21.44
CA LYS A 244 7.18 -18.83 22.17
C LYS A 244 8.49 -18.12 22.55
N MET A 245 8.61 -16.82 22.27
CA MET A 245 9.83 -16.02 22.47
C MET A 245 11.08 -16.63 21.80
N LYS A 246 10.89 -17.34 20.68
CA LYS A 246 11.98 -17.97 19.93
C LYS A 246 12.61 -17.06 18.88
N ILE A 247 11.94 -15.98 18.52
CA ILE A 247 12.36 -14.99 17.53
C ILE A 247 12.06 -13.58 18.06
N GLY A 248 12.77 -12.58 17.56
CA GLY A 248 12.57 -11.18 17.90
C GLY A 248 11.27 -10.59 17.34
N GLU A 249 10.91 -9.40 17.82
CA GLU A 249 9.70 -8.67 17.39
C GLU A 249 9.76 -8.26 15.90
N ASN A 250 10.96 -7.99 15.38
CA ASN A 250 11.14 -7.63 13.97
C ASN A 250 11.46 -8.85 13.09
N ASP A 251 11.56 -10.06 13.66
CA ASP A 251 11.86 -11.24 12.88
C ASP A 251 10.60 -11.74 12.17
N PHE A 252 10.76 -12.11 10.90
CA PHE A 252 9.73 -12.71 10.07
C PHE A 252 10.24 -14.01 9.45
N MET A 253 9.47 -15.08 9.58
CA MET A 253 9.84 -16.42 9.12
C MET A 253 9.65 -16.57 7.60
N ILE A 254 10.60 -17.22 6.93
CA ILE A 254 10.48 -17.57 5.50
C ILE A 254 10.37 -19.07 5.31
N GLY A 255 11.15 -19.85 6.08
CA GLY A 255 11.13 -21.31 6.11
C GLY A 255 11.23 -21.85 7.53
N SER A 256 11.47 -23.16 7.65
CA SER A 256 11.50 -23.84 8.96
C SER A 256 12.58 -23.32 9.91
N ASN A 257 13.79 -23.06 9.40
CA ASN A 257 14.94 -22.57 10.17
C ASN A 257 15.53 -21.26 9.59
N SER A 258 14.76 -20.51 8.80
CA SER A 258 15.20 -19.28 8.17
C SER A 258 14.22 -18.14 8.42
N CYS A 259 14.76 -16.98 8.80
CA CYS A 259 14.00 -15.76 9.02
C CYS A 259 14.77 -14.54 8.50
N PHE A 260 14.13 -13.38 8.50
CA PHE A 260 14.78 -12.10 8.24
C PHE A 260 14.27 -11.04 9.19
N ASP A 261 15.13 -10.08 9.48
CA ASP A 261 14.77 -8.88 10.22
C ASP A 261 14.11 -7.86 9.27
N LEU A 262 12.86 -7.53 9.57
CA LEU A 262 12.01 -6.60 8.84
C LEU A 262 12.59 -5.17 8.68
N LYS A 263 13.52 -4.75 9.54
CA LYS A 263 14.16 -3.42 9.51
C LYS A 263 15.54 -3.46 8.84
N ASN A 264 16.29 -4.53 9.04
CA ASN A 264 17.69 -4.64 8.65
C ASN A 264 17.91 -5.40 7.34
N CYS A 265 16.91 -6.14 6.86
CA CYS A 265 17.00 -6.87 5.61
C CYS A 265 17.15 -5.91 4.42
N LYS A 266 18.13 -6.17 3.56
CA LYS A 266 18.36 -5.41 2.32
C LYS A 266 17.69 -6.12 1.16
N LEU A 267 17.08 -5.35 0.27
CA LEU A 267 16.54 -5.86 -0.97
C LEU A 267 17.48 -5.51 -2.12
N ASP A 268 17.88 -6.51 -2.92
CA ASP A 268 18.61 -6.29 -4.16
C ASP A 268 17.67 -6.50 -5.36
N VAL A 269 17.34 -5.39 -6.01
CA VAL A 269 16.49 -5.31 -7.20
C VAL A 269 17.29 -5.03 -8.48
N SER A 270 18.63 -4.97 -8.41
CA SER A 270 19.49 -4.64 -9.55
C SER A 270 19.33 -5.59 -10.74
N TRP A 271 18.79 -6.78 -10.48
CA TRP A 271 18.50 -7.79 -11.50
C TRP A 271 17.17 -7.57 -12.24
N CYS A 272 16.28 -6.72 -11.71
CA CYS A 272 14.95 -6.49 -12.26
C CYS A 272 14.59 -5.04 -12.57
N THR A 273 15.39 -4.07 -12.12
CA THR A 273 15.19 -2.65 -12.43
C THR A 273 16.51 -1.89 -12.50
N ASP A 274 16.54 -0.84 -13.33
CA ASP A 274 17.65 0.11 -13.40
C ASP A 274 17.52 1.22 -12.34
N TYR A 275 16.39 1.27 -11.62
CA TYR A 275 16.14 2.27 -10.59
C TYR A 275 16.70 1.84 -9.23
N PRO A 276 17.25 2.78 -8.45
CA PRO A 276 17.68 2.48 -7.09
C PRO A 276 16.47 2.22 -6.18
N ASN A 277 16.66 1.43 -5.12
CA ASN A 277 15.60 1.02 -4.18
C ASN A 277 14.76 2.19 -3.66
N GLU A 278 15.39 3.33 -3.36
CA GLU A 278 14.71 4.50 -2.79
C GLU A 278 13.70 5.11 -3.77
N GLN A 279 13.93 4.97 -5.09
CA GLN A 279 13.04 5.52 -6.11
C GLN A 279 11.84 4.61 -6.39
N ILE A 280 12.00 3.30 -6.21
CA ILE A 280 10.94 2.32 -6.48
C ILE A 280 10.32 1.74 -5.21
N GLN A 281 10.67 2.26 -4.04
CA GLN A 281 10.14 1.84 -2.73
C GLN A 281 8.60 1.75 -2.76
N PHE A 282 7.93 2.71 -3.40
CA PHE A 282 6.48 2.73 -3.58
C PHE A 282 5.92 1.45 -4.24
N PHE A 283 6.65 0.87 -5.20
CA PHE A 283 6.29 -0.37 -5.88
C PHE A 283 6.75 -1.62 -5.13
N LEU A 284 7.71 -1.46 -4.23
CA LEU A 284 8.30 -2.51 -3.39
C LEU A 284 7.65 -2.62 -2.00
N GLU A 285 6.51 -1.96 -1.75
CA GLU A 285 5.76 -1.97 -0.46
C GLU A 285 5.24 -3.38 -0.02
N GLY A 286 5.86 -4.46 -0.50
CA GLY A 286 5.91 -5.82 0.07
C GLY A 286 6.50 -5.90 1.49
N PHE A 287 7.36 -4.94 1.86
CA PHE A 287 8.13 -4.91 3.10
C PHE A 287 7.56 -3.99 4.19
N ASP A 288 6.34 -3.47 4.05
CA ASP A 288 5.76 -2.64 5.10
C ASP A 288 5.54 -3.45 6.38
N ASN A 289 6.46 -3.26 7.33
CA ASN A 289 6.48 -3.87 8.67
C ASN A 289 5.11 -3.83 9.34
N TRP A 290 4.35 -2.77 9.10
CA TRP A 290 3.06 -2.55 9.73
C TRP A 290 2.00 -3.61 9.37
N VAL A 291 1.91 -4.00 8.09
CA VAL A 291 0.84 -4.91 7.65
C VAL A 291 1.09 -6.34 8.11
N HIS A 292 2.34 -6.81 8.00
CA HIS A 292 2.70 -8.14 8.47
C HIS A 292 2.60 -8.23 9.99
N ASN A 293 3.06 -7.20 10.73
CA ASN A 293 2.97 -7.21 12.19
C ASN A 293 1.53 -7.18 12.70
N GLU A 294 0.64 -6.37 12.12
CA GLU A 294 -0.77 -6.34 12.57
C GLU A 294 -1.44 -7.72 12.40
N VAL A 295 -1.17 -8.42 11.29
CA VAL A 295 -1.74 -9.76 11.06
C VAL A 295 -1.11 -10.80 11.99
N VAL A 296 0.21 -10.70 12.23
CA VAL A 296 0.92 -11.60 13.15
C VAL A 296 0.41 -11.41 14.59
N GLU A 297 0.22 -10.17 15.05
CA GLU A 297 -0.37 -9.84 16.36
C GLU A 297 -1.78 -10.44 16.51
N GLN A 298 -2.62 -10.34 15.48
CA GLN A 298 -3.96 -10.96 15.49
C GLN A 298 -3.89 -12.49 15.57
N LEU A 299 -2.91 -13.12 14.90
CA LEU A 299 -2.69 -14.57 14.96
C LEU A 299 -2.13 -15.01 16.32
N GLU A 300 -1.30 -14.19 16.95
CA GLU A 300 -0.78 -14.44 18.31
C GLU A 300 -1.90 -14.44 19.34
N GLU A 301 -2.78 -13.43 19.28
CA GLU A 301 -3.96 -13.32 20.15
C GLU A 301 -4.94 -14.48 19.90
N LEU A 302 -5.22 -14.80 18.63
CA LEU A 302 -6.15 -15.87 18.29
C LEU A 302 -5.64 -17.25 18.72
N ASN A 303 -4.32 -17.48 18.63
CA ASN A 303 -3.67 -18.76 18.85
C ASN A 303 -4.42 -19.92 18.17
N PRO A 304 -4.45 -19.97 16.82
CA PRO A 304 -5.15 -21.02 16.10
C PRO A 304 -4.47 -22.38 16.29
N SER A 305 -5.26 -23.45 16.39
CA SER A 305 -4.77 -24.84 16.33
C SER A 305 -4.29 -25.19 14.92
N GLU A 306 -3.55 -26.29 14.76
CA GLU A 306 -3.08 -26.72 13.43
C GLU A 306 -4.25 -27.03 12.46
N ILE A 307 -5.38 -27.48 12.99
CA ILE A 307 -6.61 -27.69 12.22
C ILE A 307 -7.24 -26.36 11.81
N GLU A 308 -7.26 -25.38 12.69
CA GLU A 308 -7.74 -24.03 12.38
C GLU A 308 -6.84 -23.33 11.35
N ILE A 309 -5.52 -23.48 11.45
CA ILE A 309 -4.56 -22.98 10.45
C ILE A 309 -4.83 -23.64 9.09
N SER A 310 -5.07 -24.95 9.07
CA SER A 310 -5.42 -25.70 7.87
C SER A 310 -6.74 -25.19 7.26
N PHE A 311 -7.76 -24.98 8.08
CA PHE A 311 -9.03 -24.39 7.65
C PHE A 311 -8.83 -22.98 7.09
N MET A 312 -8.13 -22.09 7.80
CA MET A 312 -7.86 -20.73 7.36
C MET A 312 -7.12 -20.72 6.02
N THR A 313 -6.13 -21.60 5.85
CA THR A 313 -5.33 -21.70 4.62
C THR A 313 -6.18 -22.19 3.44
N CYS A 314 -6.95 -23.27 3.63
CA CYS A 314 -7.87 -23.78 2.61
C CYS A 314 -8.94 -22.76 2.24
N GLN A 315 -9.60 -22.17 3.24
CA GLN A 315 -10.64 -21.17 3.04
C GLN A 315 -10.09 -19.99 2.24
N PHE A 316 -8.91 -19.48 2.61
CA PHE A 316 -8.29 -18.37 1.90
C PHE A 316 -7.94 -18.73 0.46
N CYS A 317 -7.27 -19.86 0.23
CA CYS A 317 -6.84 -20.29 -1.10
C CYS A 317 -8.02 -20.57 -2.04
N PHE A 318 -9.00 -21.35 -1.60
CA PHE A 318 -10.13 -21.77 -2.45
C PHE A 318 -11.11 -20.63 -2.70
N HIS A 319 -11.38 -19.80 -1.68
CA HIS A 319 -12.20 -18.61 -1.86
C HIS A 319 -11.56 -17.65 -2.87
N TYR A 320 -10.25 -17.43 -2.76
CA TYR A 320 -9.52 -16.56 -3.68
C TYR A 320 -9.49 -17.14 -5.10
N ALA A 321 -9.15 -18.42 -5.25
CA ALA A 321 -9.10 -19.10 -6.54
C ALA A 321 -10.46 -19.09 -7.25
N GLY A 322 -11.55 -19.43 -6.54
CA GLY A 322 -12.90 -19.39 -7.07
C GLY A 322 -13.30 -17.98 -7.53
N LYS A 323 -13.02 -16.96 -6.71
CA LYS A 323 -13.31 -15.56 -7.09
C LYS A 323 -12.45 -15.04 -8.25
N ARG A 324 -11.20 -15.49 -8.38
CA ARG A 324 -10.30 -15.02 -9.46
C ARG A 324 -10.62 -15.71 -10.79
N LEU A 325 -10.87 -17.02 -10.78
CA LEU A 325 -10.98 -17.82 -12.00
C LEU A 325 -12.44 -18.00 -12.48
N GLN A 326 -13.42 -17.83 -11.59
CA GLN A 326 -14.86 -17.89 -11.89
C GLN A 326 -15.28 -19.21 -12.56
N GLY A 327 -16.55 -19.30 -13.01
CA GLY A 327 -17.06 -20.41 -13.81
C GLY A 327 -16.95 -21.78 -13.13
N TYR A 328 -16.44 -22.78 -13.87
CA TYR A 328 -16.29 -24.16 -13.38
C TYR A 328 -15.43 -24.24 -12.11
N ILE A 329 -14.37 -23.44 -12.03
CA ILE A 329 -13.45 -23.46 -10.89
C ILE A 329 -14.12 -22.90 -9.63
N LEU A 330 -14.93 -21.85 -9.76
CA LEU A 330 -15.72 -21.32 -8.64
C LEU A 330 -16.64 -22.41 -8.05
N ALA A 331 -17.41 -23.09 -8.91
CA ALA A 331 -18.32 -24.14 -8.47
C ALA A 331 -17.59 -25.32 -7.80
N GLU A 332 -16.38 -25.65 -8.27
CA GLU A 332 -15.58 -26.72 -7.65
C GLU A 332 -14.97 -26.29 -6.31
N MET A 333 -14.47 -25.05 -6.22
CA MET A 333 -13.93 -24.51 -4.98
C MET A 333 -15.00 -24.33 -3.90
N GLU A 334 -16.23 -23.97 -4.26
CA GLU A 334 -17.37 -23.90 -3.32
C GLU A 334 -17.65 -25.24 -2.64
N LYS A 335 -17.56 -26.36 -3.37
CA LYS A 335 -17.69 -27.70 -2.76
C LYS A 335 -16.62 -27.95 -1.70
N TYR A 336 -15.36 -27.58 -1.98
CA TYR A 336 -14.30 -27.71 -0.99
C TYR A 336 -14.51 -26.79 0.22
N LEU A 337 -15.03 -25.58 0.01
CA LEU A 337 -15.37 -24.64 1.08
C LEU A 337 -16.47 -25.18 2.00
N ASP A 338 -17.49 -25.83 1.45
CA ASP A 338 -18.54 -26.48 2.23
C ASP A 338 -17.95 -27.65 3.05
N LEU A 339 -17.15 -28.51 2.41
CA LEU A 339 -16.53 -29.67 3.07
C LEU A 339 -15.62 -29.25 4.25
N ILE A 340 -14.77 -28.24 4.09
CA ILE A 340 -13.90 -27.78 5.18
C ILE A 340 -14.70 -27.09 6.31
N SER A 341 -15.84 -26.48 5.99
CA SER A 341 -16.70 -25.82 6.99
C SER A 341 -17.41 -26.85 7.87
N ASP A 342 -17.95 -27.91 7.26
CA ASP A 342 -18.54 -29.05 7.96
C ASP A 342 -17.48 -29.77 8.82
N ASP A 343 -16.28 -29.94 8.29
CA ASP A 343 -15.18 -30.59 9.02
C ASP A 343 -14.73 -29.77 10.24
N LEU A 344 -14.60 -28.45 10.09
CA LEU A 344 -14.30 -27.55 11.22
C LEU A 344 -15.41 -27.59 12.28
N HIS A 345 -16.68 -27.61 11.86
CA HIS A 345 -17.81 -27.73 12.76
C HIS A 345 -17.72 -29.02 13.60
N GLN A 346 -17.44 -30.15 12.94
CA GLN A 346 -17.27 -31.43 13.62
C GLN A 346 -16.06 -31.44 14.56
N TYR A 347 -14.93 -30.85 14.15
CA TYR A 347 -13.77 -30.68 15.01
C TYR A 347 -14.13 -29.93 16.31
N TYR A 348 -14.87 -28.83 16.22
CA TYR A 348 -15.30 -28.11 17.41
C TYR A 348 -16.28 -28.90 18.28
N GLN A 349 -17.17 -29.70 17.68
CA GLN A 349 -18.03 -30.62 18.43
C GLN A 349 -17.22 -31.68 19.21
N GLU A 350 -16.22 -32.30 18.56
CA GLU A 350 -15.34 -33.31 19.15
C GLU A 350 -14.48 -32.74 20.29
N GLN A 351 -14.01 -31.50 20.14
CA GLN A 351 -13.28 -30.78 21.19
C GLN A 351 -14.20 -30.15 22.26
N ASN A 352 -15.51 -30.35 22.17
CA ASN A 352 -16.53 -29.78 23.06
C ASN A 352 -16.44 -28.24 23.19
N ILE A 353 -16.03 -27.57 22.11
CA ILE A 353 -15.94 -26.11 22.02
C ILE A 353 -17.34 -25.59 21.69
N LYS A 354 -17.93 -24.84 22.61
CA LYS A 354 -19.24 -24.19 22.43
C LYS A 354 -19.06 -22.74 22.01
N ASN A 355 -20.03 -22.19 21.26
CA ASN A 355 -20.07 -20.77 20.86
C ASN A 355 -18.83 -20.28 20.07
N TYR A 356 -18.27 -21.12 19.19
CA TYR A 356 -17.08 -20.78 18.38
C TYR A 356 -17.35 -19.80 17.21
N SER A 357 -18.56 -19.26 17.06
CA SER A 357 -18.90 -18.32 15.98
C SER A 357 -18.02 -17.06 16.00
N GLU A 358 -17.71 -16.54 17.20
CA GLU A 358 -16.80 -15.41 17.36
C GLU A 358 -15.38 -15.78 16.89
N ARG A 359 -14.93 -17.00 17.20
CA ARG A 359 -13.62 -17.51 16.80
C ARG A 359 -13.50 -17.65 15.28
N ILE A 360 -14.53 -18.18 14.61
CA ILE A 360 -14.62 -18.21 13.14
C ILE A 360 -14.61 -16.78 12.57
N SER A 361 -15.36 -15.85 13.17
CA SER A 361 -15.36 -14.46 12.73
C SER A 361 -13.97 -13.83 12.79
N LYS A 362 -13.19 -14.09 13.86
CA LYS A 362 -11.79 -13.64 13.98
C LYS A 362 -10.90 -14.26 12.90
N MET A 363 -11.01 -15.56 12.64
CA MET A 363 -10.28 -16.23 11.55
C MET A 363 -10.58 -15.59 10.18
N MET A 364 -11.85 -15.35 9.89
CA MET A 364 -12.26 -14.73 8.61
C MET A 364 -11.81 -13.28 8.50
N LYS A 365 -11.79 -12.51 9.60
CA LYS A 365 -11.24 -11.14 9.62
C LYS A 365 -9.77 -11.13 9.22
N ILE A 366 -8.97 -12.07 9.73
CA ILE A 366 -7.54 -12.20 9.38
C ILE A 366 -7.40 -12.50 7.88
N ASN A 367 -8.09 -13.52 7.37
CA ASN A 367 -8.04 -13.88 5.95
C ASN A 367 -8.45 -12.71 5.04
N ASN A 368 -9.53 -12.01 5.39
CA ASN A 368 -10.00 -10.83 4.64
C ASN A 368 -8.99 -9.68 4.67
N ARG A 369 -8.26 -9.50 5.79
CA ARG A 369 -7.22 -8.47 5.88
C ARG A 369 -6.06 -8.79 4.93
N ILE A 370 -5.59 -10.03 4.91
CA ILE A 370 -4.53 -10.49 4.01
C ILE A 370 -4.97 -10.32 2.55
N GLN A 371 -6.21 -10.69 2.23
CA GLN A 371 -6.78 -10.53 0.89
C GLN A 371 -6.84 -9.07 0.44
N LYS A 372 -7.28 -8.17 1.33
CA LYS A 372 -7.35 -6.73 1.06
C LYS A 372 -5.98 -6.17 0.69
N VAL A 373 -4.92 -6.57 1.39
CA VAL A 373 -3.55 -6.14 1.12
C VAL A 373 -3.08 -6.57 -0.27
N ILE A 374 -3.44 -7.78 -0.72
CA ILE A 374 -3.12 -8.25 -2.07
C ILE A 374 -3.80 -7.36 -3.12
N TRP A 375 -5.08 -7.05 -2.92
CA TRP A 375 -5.83 -6.20 -3.85
C TRP A 375 -5.33 -4.75 -3.89
N GLU A 376 -4.97 -4.19 -2.73
CA GLU A 376 -4.40 -2.83 -2.63
C GLU A 376 -3.05 -2.70 -3.33
N LYS A 377 -2.34 -3.81 -3.57
CA LYS A 377 -1.06 -3.81 -4.28
C LYS A 377 -1.18 -4.06 -5.78
N ARG A 378 -2.28 -4.67 -6.24
CA ARG A 378 -2.47 -5.03 -7.66
C ARG A 378 -2.32 -3.83 -8.61
N TRP A 379 -2.95 -2.70 -8.29
CA TRP A 379 -2.85 -1.51 -9.15
C TRP A 379 -1.44 -0.92 -9.19
N LYS A 380 -0.62 -1.13 -8.16
CA LYS A 380 0.80 -0.71 -8.16
C LYS A 380 1.60 -1.55 -9.12
N THR A 381 1.37 -2.85 -9.18
CA THR A 381 1.99 -3.74 -10.17
C THR A 381 1.58 -3.36 -11.59
N GLU A 382 0.29 -3.08 -11.83
CA GLU A 382 -0.18 -2.59 -13.14
C GLU A 382 0.46 -1.24 -13.52
N LEU A 383 0.62 -0.34 -12.55
CA LEU A 383 1.29 0.93 -12.74
C LEU A 383 2.78 0.74 -13.06
N ALA A 384 3.47 -0.12 -12.33
CA ALA A 384 4.88 -0.45 -12.55
C ALA A 384 5.11 -1.01 -13.97
N GLN A 385 4.19 -1.86 -14.45
CA GLN A 385 4.23 -2.39 -15.82
C GLN A 385 4.02 -1.30 -16.88
N LYS A 386 3.08 -0.37 -16.68
CA LYS A 386 2.81 0.73 -17.63
C LYS A 386 3.96 1.71 -17.78
N PHE A 387 4.76 1.87 -16.72
CA PHE A 387 5.92 2.76 -16.70
C PHE A 387 7.25 2.02 -16.89
N ASP A 388 7.22 0.73 -17.24
CA ASP A 388 8.41 -0.11 -17.43
C ASP A 388 9.41 0.01 -16.26
N ILE A 389 8.89 0.07 -15.03
CA ILE A 389 9.71 0.19 -13.81
C ILE A 389 10.60 -1.05 -13.65
N PHE A 390 10.08 -2.22 -14.02
CA PHE A 390 10.82 -3.48 -14.01
C PHE A 390 11.07 -3.96 -15.45
N HIS A 391 12.30 -4.39 -15.72
CA HIS A 391 12.71 -4.94 -17.00
C HIS A 391 12.74 -6.49 -16.99
N VAL A 392 12.02 -7.14 -16.07
CA VAL A 392 11.89 -8.60 -16.00
C VAL A 392 10.52 -9.04 -16.51
N GLN A 393 10.51 -10.10 -17.31
CA GLN A 393 9.33 -10.81 -17.74
C GLN A 393 9.44 -12.27 -17.33
N PHE A 394 8.31 -12.93 -17.13
CA PHE A 394 8.24 -14.35 -16.80
C PHE A 394 7.67 -15.13 -17.98
N SER A 395 8.15 -16.36 -18.20
CA SER A 395 7.54 -17.29 -19.17
C SER A 395 6.04 -17.55 -18.89
N HIS A 396 5.64 -17.54 -17.61
CA HIS A 396 4.27 -17.74 -17.12
C HIS A 396 3.86 -16.55 -16.22
N PRO A 397 3.51 -15.38 -16.78
CA PRO A 397 3.21 -14.17 -16.00
C PRO A 397 1.99 -14.31 -15.08
N GLU A 398 1.04 -15.18 -15.42
CA GLU A 398 -0.16 -15.46 -14.63
C GLU A 398 0.14 -16.04 -13.24
N MET A 399 1.29 -16.70 -13.07
CA MET A 399 1.79 -17.23 -11.80
C MET A 399 2.10 -16.11 -10.80
N PHE A 400 2.54 -14.95 -11.30
CA PHE A 400 3.02 -13.82 -10.49
C PHE A 400 2.04 -12.64 -10.47
N TYR A 401 0.87 -12.76 -11.11
CA TYR A 401 -0.10 -11.67 -11.25
C TYR A 401 -0.49 -11.01 -9.92
N ASP A 402 -0.59 -11.82 -8.85
CA ASP A 402 -0.94 -11.37 -7.49
C ASP A 402 0.20 -11.55 -6.49
N CYS A 403 1.39 -11.86 -7.00
CA CYS A 403 2.62 -11.98 -6.22
C CYS A 403 3.29 -10.61 -6.16
N CYS A 404 2.79 -9.76 -5.27
CA CYS A 404 3.42 -8.47 -4.97
C CYS A 404 4.63 -8.66 -4.07
#